data_AF-A0AAV4KDA4-F1
#
_entry.id   AF-A0AAV4KDA4-F1
#
_cell.length_a   1.000
_cell.length_b   1.000
_cell.length_c   1.000
_cell.angle_alpha   90.00
_cell.angle_beta   90.00
_cell.angle_gamma   90.00
#
_symmetry.space_group_name_H-M   'P 1'
#
loop_
_entity.id
_entity.type
_entity.pdbx_description
1 polymer ?
#
loop_
_entity_poly.entity_id
_entity_poly.type
_entity_poly.pdbx_seq_one_letter_code
_entity_poly.pdbx_strand_id
1 'polypeptide(L)'
;MEGAIEVYRWQAEYDSWHAPALLARLLARHGRGAEAVEVVRAMNSAEDRIVDLLCELLAAEGRAGEGLAHLDALEARGTWEPWELFRLRARLLAACGRLDEAVEEARASSGSGGPYAAEEMARLLADAGRPEEAIAFLDSDRPEHRRTLGLLLIERGRAEEAVPLPRAPRSTTPPPEPEPGPGPAGHGDCPHF
;
A
#
# COMPACT_ATOMS: atom_id res chain seq x y z
N MET A 1 14.29 35.80 -2.03
CA MET A 1 13.48 35.87 -3.27
C MET A 1 13.41 34.50 -3.97
N GLU A 2 14.45 33.67 -3.92
CA GLU A 2 14.41 32.29 -4.46
C GLU A 2 13.33 31.39 -3.83
N GLY A 3 13.18 31.38 -2.50
CA GLY A 3 12.17 30.55 -1.84
C GLY A 3 10.71 30.88 -2.20
N ALA A 4 10.40 32.13 -2.58
CA ALA A 4 9.05 32.49 -3.02
C ALA A 4 8.76 32.00 -4.45
N ILE A 5 9.76 32.03 -5.33
CA ILE A 5 9.67 31.52 -6.71
C ILE A 5 9.50 29.99 -6.68
N GLU A 6 10.22 29.29 -5.80
CA GLU A 6 10.03 27.85 -5.58
C GLU A 6 8.62 27.52 -5.07
N VAL A 7 8.11 28.26 -4.09
CA VAL A 7 6.74 28.07 -3.57
C VAL A 7 5.68 28.33 -4.65
N TYR A 8 5.85 29.37 -5.48
CA TYR A 8 4.90 29.66 -6.58
C TYR A 8 5.03 28.68 -7.75
N ARG A 9 6.22 28.15 -8.05
CA ARG A 9 6.39 27.05 -9.02
C ARG A 9 5.74 25.79 -8.51
N TRP A 10 5.95 25.44 -7.25
CA TRP A 10 5.32 24.30 -6.60
C TRP A 10 3.79 24.43 -6.59
N GLN A 11 3.24 25.61 -6.31
CA GLN A 11 1.80 25.86 -6.41
C GLN A 11 1.27 25.81 -7.84
N ALA A 12 2.00 26.35 -8.82
CA ALA A 12 1.59 26.30 -10.22
C ALA A 12 1.64 24.87 -10.79
N GLU A 13 2.65 24.08 -10.43
CA GLU A 13 2.73 22.65 -10.74
C GLU A 13 1.64 21.86 -10.01
N TYR A 14 1.35 22.21 -8.74
CA TYR A 14 0.26 21.61 -7.97
C TYR A 14 -1.11 21.92 -8.60
N ASP A 15 -1.40 23.16 -8.99
CA ASP A 15 -2.62 23.51 -9.71
C ASP A 15 -2.68 22.89 -11.13
N SER A 16 -1.52 22.68 -11.77
CA SER A 16 -1.45 22.16 -13.15
C SER A 16 -1.99 20.74 -13.30
N TRP A 17 -1.92 19.91 -12.26
CA TRP A 17 -2.39 18.54 -12.34
C TRP A 17 -3.84 18.37 -11.90
N HIS A 18 -4.32 19.21 -10.98
CA HIS A 18 -5.68 19.11 -10.43
C HIS A 18 -6.75 19.31 -11.51
N ALA A 19 -6.61 20.36 -12.33
CA ALA A 19 -7.59 20.68 -13.35
C ALA A 19 -7.81 19.55 -14.38
N PRO A 20 -6.76 19.01 -15.05
CA PRO A 20 -6.93 17.89 -15.98
C PRO A 20 -7.35 16.59 -15.28
N ALA A 21 -6.86 16.31 -14.05
CA ALA A 21 -7.30 15.12 -13.31
C ALA A 21 -8.78 15.16 -12.93
N LEU A 22 -9.29 16.32 -12.50
CA LEU A 22 -10.72 16.52 -12.21
C LEU A 22 -11.57 16.39 -13.48
N LEU A 23 -11.11 16.96 -14.59
CA LEU A 23 -11.77 16.80 -15.90
C LEU A 23 -11.85 15.32 -16.29
N ALA A 24 -10.75 14.57 -16.19
CA ALA A 24 -10.72 13.15 -16.49
C ALA A 24 -11.70 12.35 -15.60
N ARG A 25 -11.71 12.60 -14.28
CA ARG A 25 -12.68 11.95 -13.37
C ARG A 25 -14.13 12.29 -13.72
N LEU A 26 -14.41 13.53 -14.13
CA LEU A 26 -15.74 13.94 -14.57
C LEU A 26 -16.15 13.23 -15.86
N LEU A 27 -15.25 13.19 -16.86
CA LEU A 27 -15.47 12.49 -18.13
C LEU A 27 -15.78 11.01 -17.89
N ALA A 28 -14.99 10.33 -17.07
CA ALA A 28 -15.19 8.92 -16.73
C ALA A 28 -16.57 8.68 -16.07
N ARG A 29 -16.98 9.53 -15.11
CA ARG A 29 -18.30 9.45 -14.47
C ARG A 29 -19.47 9.63 -15.44
N HIS A 30 -19.25 10.30 -16.56
CA HIS A 30 -20.25 10.50 -17.61
C HIS A 30 -20.12 9.52 -18.78
N GLY A 31 -19.41 8.39 -18.59
CA GLY A 31 -19.26 7.35 -19.61
C GLY A 31 -18.31 7.72 -20.75
N ARG A 32 -17.49 8.76 -20.57
CA ARG A 32 -16.49 9.22 -21.54
C ARG A 32 -15.07 8.82 -21.09
N GLY A 33 -14.90 7.57 -20.65
CA GLY A 33 -13.65 7.11 -20.06
C GLY A 33 -12.47 7.07 -21.05
N ALA A 34 -12.71 6.71 -22.31
CA ALA A 34 -11.68 6.84 -23.35
C ALA A 34 -11.10 8.26 -23.46
N GLU A 35 -11.95 9.30 -23.39
CA GLU A 35 -11.48 10.69 -23.39
C GLU A 35 -10.76 11.06 -22.08
N ALA A 36 -11.23 10.52 -20.95
CA ALA A 36 -10.56 10.70 -19.67
C ALA A 36 -9.13 10.16 -19.70
N VAL A 37 -8.91 8.98 -20.29
CA VAL A 37 -7.58 8.39 -20.47
C VAL A 37 -6.68 9.31 -21.30
N GLU A 38 -7.19 9.86 -22.40
CA GLU A 38 -6.39 10.76 -23.26
C GLU A 38 -6.04 12.08 -22.56
N VAL A 39 -6.94 12.64 -21.74
CA VAL A 39 -6.66 13.82 -20.91
C VAL A 39 -5.49 13.54 -19.96
N VAL A 40 -5.50 12.39 -19.27
CA VAL A 40 -4.44 12.03 -18.32
C VAL A 40 -3.12 11.74 -19.04
N ARG A 41 -3.16 11.05 -20.19
CA ARG A 41 -1.96 10.82 -21.02
C ARG A 41 -1.31 12.11 -21.50
N ALA A 42 -2.10 13.10 -21.87
CA ALA A 42 -1.61 14.40 -22.32
C ALA A 42 -0.82 15.16 -21.23
N MET A 43 -1.01 14.82 -19.95
CA MET A 43 -0.22 15.38 -18.86
C MET A 43 1.25 14.92 -18.90
N ASN A 44 1.53 13.77 -19.53
CA ASN A 44 2.88 13.21 -19.71
C ASN A 44 3.73 13.25 -18.42
N SER A 45 3.09 12.96 -17.28
CA SER A 45 3.72 12.96 -15.96
C SER A 45 3.90 11.54 -15.47
N ALA A 46 5.04 11.30 -14.83
CA ALA A 46 5.36 10.05 -14.13
C ALA A 46 5.23 10.24 -12.61
N GLU A 47 4.39 11.16 -12.16
CA GLU A 47 4.05 11.30 -10.75
C GLU A 47 3.04 10.21 -10.34
N ASP A 48 3.26 9.60 -9.18
CA ASP A 48 2.45 8.51 -8.60
C ASP A 48 0.95 8.71 -8.77
N ARG A 49 0.45 9.88 -8.36
CA ARG A 49 -0.99 10.21 -8.42
C ARG A 49 -1.57 10.25 -9.84
N ILE A 50 -0.77 10.55 -10.86
CA ILE A 50 -1.19 10.62 -12.27
C ILE A 50 -1.20 9.23 -12.88
N VAL A 51 -0.20 8.42 -12.57
CA VAL A 51 -0.15 7.02 -13.00
C VAL A 51 -1.24 6.19 -12.32
N ASP A 52 -1.50 6.42 -11.03
CA ASP A 52 -2.63 5.83 -10.30
C ASP A 52 -3.95 6.10 -11.04
N LEU A 53 -4.22 7.38 -11.36
CA LEU A 53 -5.43 7.76 -12.08
C LEU A 53 -5.49 7.13 -13.47
N LEU A 54 -4.36 7.09 -14.20
CA LEU A 54 -4.29 6.46 -15.51
C LEU A 54 -4.61 4.96 -15.42
N CYS A 55 -4.04 4.25 -14.44
CA CYS A 55 -4.29 2.83 -14.21
C CYS A 55 -5.75 2.57 -13.81
N GLU A 56 -6.32 3.39 -12.93
CA GLU A 56 -7.75 3.34 -12.56
C GLU A 56 -8.66 3.45 -13.79
N LEU A 57 -8.40 4.46 -14.64
CA LEU A 57 -9.20 4.70 -15.85
C LEU A 57 -9.02 3.58 -16.88
N LEU A 58 -7.79 3.11 -17.10
CA LEU A 58 -7.53 1.99 -18.02
C LEU A 58 -8.21 0.71 -17.55
N ALA A 59 -8.20 0.41 -16.25
CA ALA A 59 -8.91 -0.73 -15.69
C ALA A 59 -10.43 -0.60 -15.90
N ALA A 60 -11.01 0.56 -15.60
CA ALA A 60 -12.44 0.83 -15.78
C ALA A 60 -12.91 0.68 -17.24
N GLU A 61 -12.06 1.01 -18.20
CA GLU A 61 -12.34 0.90 -19.64
C GLU A 61 -12.03 -0.50 -20.21
N GLY A 62 -11.67 -1.49 -19.38
CA GLY A 62 -11.28 -2.83 -19.84
C GLY A 62 -9.93 -2.86 -20.59
N ARG A 63 -9.11 -1.82 -20.42
CA ARG A 63 -7.81 -1.60 -21.07
C ARG A 63 -6.64 -1.80 -20.09
N ALA A 64 -6.84 -2.61 -19.04
CA ALA A 64 -5.83 -2.83 -17.99
C ALA A 64 -4.47 -3.33 -18.52
N GLY A 65 -4.46 -4.05 -19.65
CA GLY A 65 -3.21 -4.47 -20.32
C GLY A 65 -2.34 -3.30 -20.78
N GLU A 66 -2.93 -2.18 -21.19
CA GLU A 66 -2.17 -0.96 -21.51
C GLU A 66 -1.56 -0.33 -20.25
N GLY A 67 -2.25 -0.47 -19.11
CA GLY A 67 -1.73 -0.04 -17.81
C GLY A 67 -0.50 -0.86 -17.41
N LEU A 68 -0.54 -2.17 -17.59
CA LEU A 68 0.59 -3.06 -17.30
C LEU A 68 1.82 -2.69 -18.15
N ALA A 69 1.63 -2.49 -19.45
CA ALA A 69 2.72 -2.05 -20.33
C ALA A 69 3.29 -0.68 -19.94
N HIS A 70 2.46 0.21 -19.42
CA HIS A 70 2.91 1.50 -18.90
C HIS A 70 3.76 1.32 -17.62
N LEU A 71 3.33 0.46 -16.69
CA LEU A 71 4.12 0.15 -15.48
C LEU A 71 5.45 -0.54 -15.83
N ASP A 72 5.48 -1.47 -16.78
CA ASP A 72 6.72 -2.11 -17.26
C ASP A 72 7.72 -1.05 -17.77
N ALA A 73 7.23 -0.02 -18.47
CA ALA A 73 8.07 1.07 -18.96
C ALA A 73 8.57 2.01 -17.86
N LEU A 74 7.83 2.14 -16.75
CA LEU A 74 8.25 2.91 -15.57
C LEU A 74 9.27 2.13 -14.73
N GLU A 75 9.04 0.84 -14.54
CA GLU A 75 9.95 -0.07 -13.85
C GLU A 75 11.32 -0.12 -14.53
N ALA A 76 11.35 -0.18 -15.86
CA ALA A 76 12.59 -0.13 -16.64
C ALA A 76 13.41 1.16 -16.45
N ARG A 77 12.78 2.26 -16.00
CA ARG A 77 13.47 3.51 -15.66
C ARG A 77 14.07 3.50 -14.25
N GLY A 78 13.58 2.61 -13.38
CA GLY A 78 14.10 2.40 -12.02
C GLY A 78 13.88 3.57 -11.06
N THR A 79 12.94 4.48 -11.34
CA THR A 79 12.70 5.68 -10.51
C THR A 79 11.53 5.53 -9.54
N TRP A 80 10.86 4.39 -9.54
CA TRP A 80 9.62 4.15 -8.80
C TRP A 80 9.87 3.25 -7.60
N GLU A 81 9.16 3.53 -6.51
CA GLU A 81 9.18 2.68 -5.33
C GLU A 81 8.59 1.30 -5.66
N PRO A 82 9.28 0.20 -5.31
CA PRO A 82 8.83 -1.16 -5.64
C PRO A 82 7.41 -1.48 -5.16
N TRP A 83 7.02 -0.94 -4.00
CA TRP A 83 5.68 -1.13 -3.45
C TRP A 83 4.59 -0.47 -4.32
N GLU A 84 4.81 0.75 -4.82
CA GLU A 84 3.80 1.45 -5.62
C GLU A 84 3.57 0.74 -6.96
N LEU A 85 4.66 0.26 -7.59
CA LEU A 85 4.57 -0.56 -8.79
C LEU A 85 3.80 -1.85 -8.53
N PHE A 86 4.12 -2.58 -7.46
CA PHE A 86 3.44 -3.82 -7.10
C PHE A 86 1.93 -3.59 -6.88
N ARG A 87 1.55 -2.57 -6.09
CA ARG A 87 0.15 -2.26 -5.79
C ARG A 87 -0.66 -2.01 -7.06
N LEU A 88 -0.13 -1.18 -7.97
CA LEU A 88 -0.81 -0.88 -9.24
C LEU A 88 -0.84 -2.09 -10.18
N ARG A 89 0.26 -2.83 -10.27
CA ARG A 89 0.35 -4.06 -11.09
C ARG A 89 -0.66 -5.10 -10.62
N ALA A 90 -0.79 -5.33 -9.31
CA ALA A 90 -1.75 -6.26 -8.74
C ALA A 90 -3.21 -5.90 -9.10
N ARG A 91 -3.58 -4.62 -9.00
CA ARG A 91 -4.91 -4.12 -9.39
C ARG A 91 -5.19 -4.34 -10.88
N LEU A 92 -4.20 -4.05 -11.74
CA LEU A 92 -4.33 -4.23 -13.19
C LEU A 92 -4.37 -5.70 -13.59
N LEU A 93 -3.60 -6.57 -12.94
CA LEU A 93 -3.66 -8.02 -13.13
C LEU A 93 -5.04 -8.55 -12.74
N ALA A 94 -5.59 -8.12 -11.60
CA ALA A 94 -6.95 -8.46 -11.19
C ALA A 94 -7.99 -8.02 -12.23
N ALA A 95 -7.88 -6.78 -12.74
CA ALA A 95 -8.76 -6.28 -13.80
C ALA A 95 -8.61 -7.04 -15.13
N CYS A 96 -7.44 -7.64 -15.40
CA CYS A 96 -7.22 -8.53 -16.54
C CYS A 96 -7.73 -9.97 -16.31
N GLY A 97 -8.30 -10.28 -15.13
CA GLY A 97 -8.64 -11.66 -14.77
C GLY A 97 -7.43 -12.55 -14.45
N ARG A 98 -6.26 -11.94 -14.21
CA ARG A 98 -4.96 -12.59 -13.93
C ARG A 98 -4.59 -12.49 -12.45
N LEU A 99 -5.59 -12.59 -11.56
CA LEU A 99 -5.38 -12.42 -10.12
C LEU A 99 -4.41 -13.45 -9.53
N ASP A 100 -4.39 -14.67 -10.04
CA ASP A 100 -3.46 -15.70 -9.57
C ASP A 100 -1.99 -15.31 -9.79
N GLU A 101 -1.67 -14.62 -10.89
CA GLU A 101 -0.31 -14.12 -11.14
C GLU A 101 0.08 -13.06 -10.11
N ALA A 102 -0.85 -12.16 -9.75
CA ALA A 102 -0.62 -11.17 -8.70
C ALA A 102 -0.38 -11.84 -7.33
N VAL A 103 -1.10 -12.93 -7.04
CA VAL A 103 -0.94 -13.73 -5.81
C VAL A 103 0.42 -14.41 -5.78
N GLU A 104 0.86 -15.02 -6.88
CA GLU A 104 2.19 -15.63 -6.98
C GLU A 104 3.30 -14.60 -6.80
N GLU A 105 3.19 -13.44 -7.45
CA GLU A 105 4.14 -12.33 -7.32
C GLU A 105 4.20 -11.82 -5.87
N ALA A 106 3.04 -11.66 -5.22
CA ALA A 106 2.96 -11.24 -3.82
C ALA A 106 3.64 -12.24 -2.86
N ARG A 107 3.43 -13.55 -3.10
CA ARG A 107 4.06 -14.61 -2.30
C ARG A 107 5.55 -14.71 -2.56
N ALA A 108 6.00 -14.52 -3.79
CA ALA A 108 7.43 -14.50 -4.14
C ALA A 108 8.14 -13.28 -3.56
N SER A 109 7.44 -12.16 -3.46
CA SER A 109 7.93 -10.89 -2.90
C SER A 109 7.85 -10.83 -1.37
N SER A 110 7.74 -11.97 -0.69
CA SER A 110 7.54 -12.11 0.75
C SER A 110 8.74 -11.52 1.54
N GLY A 111 8.67 -10.21 1.76
CA GLY A 111 9.67 -9.41 2.47
C GLY A 111 9.78 -7.95 2.01
N SER A 112 9.41 -7.61 0.76
CA SER A 112 9.61 -6.26 0.21
C SER A 112 8.40 -5.33 0.31
N GLY A 113 7.17 -5.87 0.33
CA GLY A 113 5.93 -5.07 0.29
C GLY A 113 5.37 -4.61 1.64
N GLY A 114 5.96 -5.06 2.75
CA GLY A 114 5.49 -4.71 4.11
C GLY A 114 4.05 -5.16 4.40
N PRO A 115 3.44 -4.71 5.51
CA PRO A 115 2.06 -5.04 5.89
C PRO A 115 1.01 -4.54 4.87
N TYR A 116 1.32 -3.48 4.12
CA TYR A 116 0.39 -2.90 3.14
C TYR A 116 0.16 -3.80 1.93
N ALA A 117 1.17 -4.60 1.51
CA ALA A 117 1.00 -5.55 0.42
C ALA A 117 0.06 -6.70 0.76
N ALA A 118 0.13 -7.19 1.99
CA ALA A 118 -0.78 -8.22 2.47
C ALA A 118 -2.23 -7.71 2.52
N GLU A 119 -2.45 -6.48 2.99
CA GLU A 119 -3.78 -5.86 3.00
C GLU A 119 -4.35 -5.62 1.60
N GLU A 120 -3.54 -5.11 0.68
CA GLU A 120 -3.97 -4.89 -0.70
C GLU A 120 -4.34 -6.21 -1.38
N MET A 121 -3.52 -7.25 -1.24
CA MET A 121 -3.83 -8.57 -1.79
C MET A 121 -5.07 -9.20 -1.14
N ALA A 122 -5.23 -9.07 0.18
CA ALA A 122 -6.42 -9.54 0.86
C ALA A 122 -7.68 -8.85 0.33
N ARG A 123 -7.62 -7.53 0.10
CA ARG A 123 -8.73 -6.79 -0.49
C ARG A 123 -9.05 -7.26 -1.91
N LEU A 124 -8.04 -7.39 -2.78
CA LEU A 124 -8.23 -7.87 -4.15
C LEU A 124 -8.82 -9.28 -4.20
N LEU A 125 -8.38 -10.18 -3.31
CA LEU A 125 -8.93 -11.52 -3.18
C LEU A 125 -10.38 -11.52 -2.70
N ALA A 126 -10.70 -10.68 -1.72
CA ALA A 126 -12.07 -10.53 -1.22
C ALA A 126 -13.01 -9.98 -2.31
N ASP A 127 -12.60 -8.93 -3.01
CA ASP A 127 -13.35 -8.31 -4.12
C ASP A 127 -13.57 -9.31 -5.27
N ALA A 128 -12.65 -10.25 -5.47
CA ALA A 128 -12.76 -11.35 -6.43
C ALA A 128 -13.55 -12.57 -5.92
N GLY A 129 -14.16 -12.50 -4.73
CA GLY A 129 -14.95 -13.59 -4.16
C GLY A 129 -14.13 -14.77 -3.62
N ARG A 130 -12.86 -14.53 -3.26
CA ARG A 130 -11.94 -15.52 -2.66
C ARG A 130 -11.57 -15.16 -1.20
N PRO A 131 -12.56 -15.02 -0.29
CA PRO A 131 -12.34 -14.47 1.05
C PRO A 131 -11.48 -15.36 1.95
N GLU A 132 -11.48 -16.68 1.76
CA GLU A 132 -10.62 -17.59 2.53
C GLU A 132 -9.13 -17.39 2.21
N GLU A 133 -8.80 -17.14 0.94
CA GLU A 133 -7.44 -16.79 0.53
C GLU A 133 -7.06 -15.38 0.99
N ALA A 134 -8.01 -14.44 0.97
CA ALA A 134 -7.81 -13.11 1.53
C ALA A 134 -7.43 -13.16 3.02
N ILE A 135 -8.14 -13.97 3.80
CA ILE A 135 -7.84 -14.20 5.22
C ILE A 135 -6.44 -14.81 5.39
N ALA A 136 -6.04 -15.75 4.54
CA ALA A 136 -4.72 -16.39 4.62
C ALA A 136 -3.54 -15.43 4.32
N PHE A 137 -3.78 -14.31 3.64
CA PHE A 137 -2.79 -13.26 3.44
C PHE A 137 -2.58 -12.38 4.69
N LEU A 138 -3.52 -12.40 5.65
CA LEU A 138 -3.51 -11.52 6.81
C LEU A 138 -3.06 -12.23 8.08
N ASP A 139 -1.99 -11.71 8.67
CA ASP A 139 -1.47 -12.14 9.98
C ASP A 139 -2.17 -11.41 11.14
N SER A 140 -2.86 -12.15 12.02
CA SER A 140 -3.56 -11.62 13.19
C SER A 140 -2.63 -10.99 14.24
N ASP A 141 -1.35 -11.37 14.27
CA ASP A 141 -0.39 -10.81 15.21
C ASP A 141 -0.02 -9.37 14.85
N ARG A 142 -0.14 -9.01 13.57
CA ARG A 142 0.13 -7.66 13.05
C ARG A 142 -1.05 -6.72 13.26
N PRO A 143 -0.90 -5.63 14.04
CA PRO A 143 -1.99 -4.69 14.31
C PRO A 143 -2.62 -4.08 13.06
N GLU A 144 -1.84 -3.90 12.00
CA GLU A 144 -2.28 -3.36 10.71
C GLU A 144 -3.38 -4.26 10.11
N HIS A 145 -3.10 -5.56 10.02
CA HIS A 145 -3.98 -6.55 9.40
C HIS A 145 -5.27 -6.82 10.18
N ARG A 146 -5.27 -6.64 11.50
CA ARG A 146 -6.39 -7.04 12.38
C ARG A 146 -7.72 -6.42 11.98
N ARG A 147 -7.71 -5.17 11.50
CA ARG A 147 -8.93 -4.49 11.05
C ARG A 147 -9.51 -5.19 9.82
N THR A 148 -8.70 -5.37 8.79
CA THR A 148 -9.09 -6.00 7.53
C THR A 148 -9.52 -7.46 7.77
N LEU A 149 -8.74 -8.19 8.57
CA LEU A 149 -9.05 -9.57 8.94
C LEU A 149 -10.38 -9.68 9.69
N GLY A 150 -10.62 -8.79 10.66
CA GLY A 150 -11.88 -8.77 11.41
C GLY A 150 -13.10 -8.51 10.53
N LEU A 151 -13.00 -7.56 9.59
CA LEU A 151 -14.08 -7.27 8.63
C LEU A 151 -14.38 -8.50 7.74
N LEU A 152 -13.35 -9.11 7.17
CA LEU A 152 -13.50 -10.31 6.34
C LEU A 152 -14.12 -11.48 7.12
N LEU A 153 -13.72 -11.68 8.38
CA LEU A 153 -14.30 -12.73 9.24
C LEU A 153 -15.79 -12.46 9.53
N ILE A 154 -16.18 -11.21 9.81
CA ILE A 154 -17.58 -10.83 10.06
C ILE A 154 -18.44 -11.07 8.81
N GLU A 155 -17.97 -10.66 7.64
CA GLU A 155 -18.68 -10.86 6.37
C GLU A 155 -18.92 -12.35 6.06
N ARG A 156 -18.09 -13.24 6.61
CA ARG A 156 -18.24 -14.71 6.50
C ARG A 156 -19.02 -15.34 7.65
N GLY A 157 -19.59 -14.55 8.56
CA GLY A 157 -20.31 -15.05 9.73
C GLY A 157 -19.42 -15.64 10.83
N ARG A 158 -18.09 -15.46 10.73
CA ARG A 158 -17.08 -15.91 11.71
C ARG A 158 -16.81 -14.83 12.75
N ALA A 159 -17.86 -14.18 13.24
CA ALA A 159 -17.77 -13.05 14.16
C ALA A 159 -17.04 -13.41 15.46
N GLU A 160 -17.16 -14.67 15.92
CA GLU A 160 -16.47 -15.17 17.11
C GLU A 160 -14.94 -15.09 16.99
N GLU A 161 -14.41 -15.30 15.79
CA GLU A 161 -12.97 -15.20 15.50
C GLU A 161 -12.51 -13.74 15.33
N ALA A 162 -13.43 -12.82 14.98
CA ALA A 162 -13.13 -11.39 14.85
C ALA A 162 -13.06 -10.66 16.21
N VAL A 163 -13.91 -11.06 17.18
CA VAL A 163 -14.01 -10.45 18.52
C VAL A 163 -12.67 -10.33 19.28
N PRO A 164 -11.74 -11.31 19.25
CA PRO A 164 -10.47 -11.17 19.97
C PRO A 164 -9.46 -10.24 19.29
N LEU A 165 -9.57 -9.98 17.97
CA LEU A 165 -8.57 -9.23 17.21
C LEU A 165 -8.34 -7.80 17.74
N PRO A 166 -9.36 -6.99 18.08
CA PRO A 166 -9.15 -5.65 18.63
C PRO A 166 -8.50 -5.64 20.03
N ARG A 167 -8.48 -6.77 20.75
CA ARG A 167 -8.02 -6.89 22.15
C ARG A 167 -6.63 -7.50 22.32
N ALA A 168 -6.01 -8.03 21.27
CA ALA A 168 -4.65 -8.54 21.39
C ALA A 168 -3.71 -7.38 21.77
N PRO A 169 -2.96 -7.47 22.89
CA PRO A 169 -2.14 -6.36 23.37
C PRO A 169 -1.18 -5.89 22.27
N ARG A 170 -0.87 -4.58 22.25
CA ARG A 170 0.35 -4.13 21.56
C ARG A 170 1.46 -5.01 22.10
N SER A 171 2.22 -5.68 21.24
CA SER A 171 3.40 -6.42 21.66
C SER A 171 4.43 -5.42 22.20
N THR A 172 4.22 -4.97 23.43
CA THR A 172 5.27 -4.39 24.25
C THR A 172 6.04 -5.59 24.74
N THR A 173 7.05 -6.00 23.98
CA THR A 173 8.19 -6.65 24.61
C THR A 173 8.67 -5.64 25.65
N PRO A 174 8.53 -5.89 26.96
CA PRO A 174 9.09 -4.98 27.94
C PRO A 174 10.59 -4.88 27.66
N PRO A 175 11.20 -3.67 27.67
CA PRO A 175 12.64 -3.55 27.55
C PRO A 175 13.28 -4.48 28.59
N PRO A 176 14.36 -5.19 28.24
CA PRO A 176 15.02 -6.09 29.18
C PRO A 176 15.29 -5.31 30.47
N GLU A 177 14.82 -5.84 31.60
CA GLU A 177 15.09 -5.24 32.90
C GLU A 177 16.61 -5.07 33.02
N PRO A 178 17.10 -3.88 33.41
CA PRO A 178 18.52 -3.70 33.62
C PRO A 178 18.96 -4.70 34.68
N GLU A 179 19.90 -5.58 34.33
CA GLU A 179 20.45 -6.55 35.26
C GLU A 179 20.88 -5.82 36.55
N PRO A 180 20.62 -6.39 37.74
CA PRO A 180 21.08 -5.80 38.98
C PRO A 180 22.61 -5.74 38.92
N GLY A 181 23.13 -4.53 38.72
CA GLY A 181 24.55 -4.25 38.74
C GLY A 181 25.15 -4.75 40.05
N PRO A 182 26.43 -5.14 40.05
CA PRO A 182 27.08 -5.71 41.21
C PRO A 182 26.93 -4.75 42.40
N GLY A 183 26.29 -5.24 43.47
CA GLY A 183 26.12 -4.48 44.71
C GLY A 183 27.47 -3.98 45.22
N PRO A 184 27.49 -2.84 45.94
CA PRO A 184 28.73 -2.19 46.32
C PRO A 184 29.61 -3.16 47.11
N ALA A 185 30.81 -3.41 46.57
CA ALA A 185 31.84 -4.16 47.27
C ALA A 185 32.07 -3.50 48.64
N GLY A 186 31.91 -4.30 49.69
CA GLY A 186 32.18 -3.89 51.06
C GLY A 186 33.55 -3.24 51.14
N HIS A 187 33.60 -2.04 51.70
CA HIS A 187 34.85 -1.38 52.01
C HIS A 187 35.55 -2.20 53.09
N GLY A 188 36.45 -3.09 52.64
CA GLY A 188 37.42 -3.74 53.50
C GLY A 188 38.38 -2.69 54.03
N ASP A 189 38.54 -2.70 55.35
CA ASP A 189 39.45 -1.88 56.12
C ASP A 189 40.86 -1.81 55.50
N CYS A 190 41.33 -0.60 55.23
CA CYS A 190 42.75 -0.33 55.03
C CYS A 190 43.36 0.12 56.38
N PRO A 191 44.46 -0.51 56.85
CA PRO A 191 45.11 -0.11 58.09
C PRO A 191 45.90 1.20 57.89
N HIS A 192 45.84 2.05 58.91
CA HIS A 192 46.68 3.24 59.04
C HIS A 192 48.15 2.85 59.23
N PHE A 193 49.02 3.31 58.33
CA PHE A 193 50.40 3.72 58.62
C PHE A 193 50.86 4.79 57.61
#